data_AF-A0A955H295-F1
#
_entry.id   AF-A0A955H295-F1
#
_cell.length_a   1.000
_cell.length_b   1.000
_cell.length_c   1.000
_cell.angle_alpha   90.00
_cell.angle_beta   90.00
_cell.angle_gamma   90.00
#
_symmetry.space_group_name_H-M   'P 1'
#
loop_
_entity.id
_entity.type
_entity.pdbx_description
1 polymer ?
#
loop_
_entity_poly.entity_id
_entity_poly.type
_entity_poly.pdbx_seq_one_letter_code
_entity_poly.pdbx_strand_id
1 'polypeptide(L)' 'TRFSNLEDGTSTAEREYHSFMVNRQTEYIGRLEKALSRIKNKTYGICRKTGKLISKERLRAVPHATLCIQAKKVST' A
#
# COMPACT_ATOMS: atom_id res chain seq x y z
N THR A 1 23.41 -40.00 -5.61
CA THR A 1 23.51 -38.53 -5.66
C THR A 1 22.18 -37.95 -6.14
N ARG A 2 21.20 -37.71 -5.26
CA ARG A 2 19.85 -37.26 -5.68
C ARG A 2 19.07 -36.42 -4.66
N PHE A 3 19.72 -35.79 -3.69
CA PHE A 3 19.03 -34.98 -2.66
C PHE A 3 19.23 -33.47 -2.79
N SER A 4 20.12 -33.01 -3.69
CA SER A 4 20.49 -31.59 -3.82
C SER A 4 19.49 -30.69 -4.56
N ASN A 5 18.46 -31.25 -5.20
CA ASN A 5 17.52 -30.47 -6.02
C ASN A 5 16.20 -30.10 -5.31
N LEU A 6 15.94 -30.65 -4.12
CA LEU A 6 14.70 -30.39 -3.38
C LEU A 6 14.82 -29.17 -2.46
N GLU A 7 15.99 -28.96 -1.84
CA GLU A 7 16.24 -27.79 -0.98
C GLU A 7 16.31 -26.47 -1.79
N ASP A 8 16.78 -26.54 -3.04
CA ASP A 8 16.97 -25.36 -3.89
C ASP A 8 15.63 -24.76 -4.35
N GLY A 9 14.60 -25.60 -4.55
CA GLY A 9 13.24 -25.17 -4.89
C GLY A 9 12.48 -24.51 -3.73
N THR A 10 12.68 -25.01 -2.51
CA THR A 10 12.12 -24.38 -1.29
C THR A 10 12.81 -23.03 -1.02
N SER A 11 14.13 -22.98 -1.15
CA SER A 11 14.93 -21.75 -0.99
C SER A 11 14.55 -20.66 -2.01
N THR A 12 14.27 -21.03 -3.26
CA THR A 12 13.80 -20.05 -4.27
C THR A 12 12.42 -19.49 -3.95
N ALA A 13 11.46 -20.35 -3.59
CA ALA A 13 10.11 -19.91 -3.22
C ALA A 13 10.10 -18.98 -1.99
N GLU A 14 10.92 -19.28 -0.98
CA GLU A 14 11.10 -18.42 0.20
C GLU A 14 11.69 -17.06 -0.18
N ARG A 15 12.72 -17.05 -1.03
CA ARG A 15 13.34 -15.81 -1.50
C ARG A 15 12.38 -14.93 -2.32
N GLU A 16 11.57 -15.54 -3.17
CA GLU A 16 10.53 -14.84 -3.94
C GLU A 16 9.45 -14.25 -3.03
N TYR A 17 9.01 -15.02 -2.02
CA TYR A 17 8.07 -14.54 -1.01
C TYR A 17 8.64 -13.32 -0.25
N HIS A 18 9.90 -13.41 0.19
CA HIS A 18 10.57 -12.29 0.85
C HIS A 18 10.68 -11.06 -0.05
N SER A 19 11.06 -11.24 -1.31
CA SER A 19 11.11 -10.16 -2.30
C SER A 19 9.74 -9.49 -2.49
N PHE A 20 8.67 -10.28 -2.61
CA PHE A 20 7.30 -9.77 -2.69
C PHE A 20 6.91 -8.95 -1.46
N MET A 21 7.23 -9.45 -0.26
CA MET A 21 6.97 -8.73 0.99
C MET A 21 7.76 -7.43 1.05
N VAL A 22 9.05 -7.42 0.70
CA VAL A 22 9.86 -6.19 0.65
C VAL A 22 9.25 -5.16 -0.31
N ASN A 23 8.78 -5.59 -1.49
CA ASN A 23 8.15 -4.71 -2.46
C ASN A 23 6.87 -4.06 -1.91
N ARG A 24 6.01 -4.84 -1.23
CA ARG A 24 4.80 -4.32 -0.59
C ARG A 24 5.11 -3.30 0.49
N GLN A 25 6.11 -3.58 1.33
CA GLN A 25 6.54 -2.67 2.40
C GLN A 25 7.09 -1.37 1.81
N THR A 26 7.92 -1.46 0.78
CA THR A 26 8.49 -0.30 0.07
C THR A 26 7.40 0.57 -0.54
N GLU A 27 6.42 -0.03 -1.22
CA GLU A 27 5.26 0.71 -1.74
C GLU A 27 4.46 1.39 -0.64
N TYR A 28 4.25 0.69 0.49
CA TYR A 28 3.50 1.22 1.62
C TYR A 28 4.19 2.44 2.23
N ILE A 29 5.52 2.38 2.42
CA ILE A 29 6.34 3.51 2.86
C ILE A 29 6.18 4.69 1.89
N GLY A 30 6.33 4.46 0.58
CA GLY A 30 6.16 5.52 -0.42
C GLY A 30 4.75 6.14 -0.41
N ARG A 31 3.70 5.36 -0.08
CA ARG A 31 2.34 5.88 0.08
C ARG A 31 2.21 6.78 1.31
N LEU A 32 2.91 6.46 2.40
CA LEU A 32 2.96 7.29 3.61
C LEU A 32 3.72 8.60 3.37
N GLU A 33 4.85 8.56 2.69
CA GLU A 33 5.61 9.77 2.31
C GLU A 33 4.77 10.71 1.45
N LYS A 34 4.04 10.16 0.46
CA LYS A 34 3.06 10.92 -0.33
C LYS A 34 1.91 11.46 0.52
N ALA A 35 1.54 10.80 1.60
CA ALA A 35 0.55 11.32 2.55
C ALA A 35 1.11 12.51 3.35
N LEU A 36 2.35 12.41 3.84
CA LEU A 36 3.06 13.50 4.52
C LEU A 36 3.22 14.73 3.61
N SER A 37 3.57 14.53 2.34
CA SER A 37 3.62 15.62 1.35
C SER A 37 2.26 16.32 1.19
N ARG A 38 1.15 15.56 1.15
CA ARG A 38 -0.21 16.14 1.11
C ARG A 38 -0.56 16.94 2.36
N ILE A 39 -0.06 16.53 3.53
CA ILE A 39 -0.24 17.29 4.78
C ILE A 39 0.48 18.64 4.66
N LYS A 40 1.75 18.64 4.22
CA LYS A 40 2.52 19.86 3.98
C LYS A 40 1.82 20.80 2.99
N ASN A 41 1.25 20.22 1.93
CA ASN A 41 0.53 20.96 0.89
C ASN A 41 -0.93 21.30 1.26
N LYS A 42 -1.38 21.04 2.50
CA LYS A 42 -2.76 21.27 2.98
C LYS A 42 -3.86 20.62 2.13
N THR A 43 -3.54 19.53 1.42
CA THR A 43 -4.48 18.75 0.59
C THR A 43 -4.80 17.38 1.18
N TYR A 44 -4.29 17.10 2.38
CA TYR A 44 -4.57 15.85 3.09
C TYR A 44 -6.04 15.75 3.48
N GLY A 45 -6.62 14.56 3.31
CA GLY A 45 -8.03 14.31 3.61
C GLY A 45 -9.02 14.79 2.55
N ILE A 46 -8.57 15.29 1.40
CA ILE A 46 -9.43 15.63 0.26
C ILE A 46 -9.44 14.45 -0.74
N CYS A 47 -10.64 14.02 -1.14
CA CYS A 47 -10.81 12.96 -2.13
C CYS A 47 -10.37 13.43 -3.52
N ARG A 48 -9.44 12.71 -4.14
CA ARG A 48 -8.92 13.06 -5.48
C ARG A 48 -9.94 12.99 -6.61
N LYS A 49 -10.99 12.17 -6.47
CA LYS A 49 -12.00 11.97 -7.53
C LYS A 49 -13.19 12.93 -7.40
N THR A 50 -13.56 13.30 -6.18
CA THR A 50 -14.79 14.07 -5.92
C THR A 50 -14.55 15.44 -5.30
N GLY A 51 -13.33 15.75 -4.87
CA GLY A 51 -13.02 16.99 -4.14
C GLY A 51 -13.60 17.06 -2.72
N LYS A 52 -14.40 16.07 -2.30
CA LYS A 52 -15.04 16.03 -0.98
C LYS A 52 -14.07 15.59 0.12
N LEU A 53 -14.34 15.98 1.35
CA LEU A 53 -13.58 15.52 2.51
C LEU A 53 -13.74 14.00 2.74
N ILE A 54 -12.63 13.35 3.05
CA ILE A 54 -12.58 11.95 3.48
C ILE A 54 -12.91 11.91 4.97
N SER A 55 -13.74 10.95 5.40
CA SER A 55 -14.11 10.81 6.82
C SER A 55 -12.89 10.59 7.71
N LYS A 56 -12.92 11.21 8.90
CA LYS A 56 -11.82 11.11 9.88
C LYS A 56 -11.58 9.65 10.30
N GLU A 57 -12.63 8.89 10.54
CA GLU A 57 -12.56 7.47 10.89
C GLU A 57 -11.80 6.66 9.84
N ARG A 58 -12.02 6.96 8.56
CA ARG A 58 -11.32 6.29 7.47
C ARG A 58 -9.84 6.65 7.41
N LEU A 59 -9.48 7.91 7.66
CA LEU A 59 -8.08 8.32 7.71
C LEU A 59 -7.37 7.76 8.95
N ARG A 60 -8.08 7.55 10.07
CA ARG A 60 -7.54 6.82 11.24
C ARG A 60 -7.25 5.36 10.91
N ALA A 61 -8.17 4.68 10.21
CA ALA A 61 -7.98 3.29 9.81
C ALA A 61 -6.93 3.12 8.69
N VAL A 62 -6.93 4.01 7.70
CA VAL A 62 -6.05 3.97 6.52
C VAL A 62 -5.49 5.37 6.22
N PRO A 63 -4.35 5.75 6.83
CA PRO A 63 -3.85 7.13 6.81
C PRO A 63 -3.35 7.58 5.44
N HIS A 64 -2.91 6.66 4.59
CA HIS A 64 -2.40 7.00 3.25
C HIS A 64 -3.51 7.13 2.19
N ALA A 65 -4.78 6.95 2.56
CA ALA A 65 -5.87 6.87 1.60
C ALA A 65 -6.08 8.19 0.82
N THR A 66 -6.48 8.07 -0.45
CA THR A 66 -6.60 9.20 -1.41
C THR A 66 -8.02 9.44 -1.93
N LEU A 67 -8.92 8.47 -1.74
CA LEU A 67 -10.30 8.49 -2.24
C LEU A 67 -11.29 8.43 -1.08
N CYS A 68 -12.51 8.93 -1.23
CA CYS A 68 -13.59 8.65 -0.27
C CYS A 68 -14.14 7.23 -0.48
N ILE A 69 -14.95 6.73 0.46
CA ILE A 69 -15.55 5.38 0.40
C ILE A 69 -16.38 5.22 -0.89
N GLN A 70 -17.21 6.21 -1.20
CA GLN A 70 -18.02 6.23 -2.43
C GLN A 70 -17.15 6.11 -3.68
N ALA A 71 -16.12 6.95 -3.79
CA ALA A 71 -15.21 6.92 -4.93
C ALA A 71 -14.43 5.61 -5.03
N LYS A 72 -14.08 4.99 -3.90
CA LYS A 72 -13.39 3.70 -3.86
C LYS A 72 -14.30 2.56 -4.34
N LYS A 73 -15.56 2.52 -3.88
CA LYS A 73 -16.57 1.52 -4.30
C LYS A 73 -16.86 1.55 -5.81
N VAL A 74 -16.76 2.72 -6.44
CA VAL A 74 -16.96 2.87 -7.90
C VAL A 74 -15.70 2.49 -8.70
N SER A 75 -14.53 2.41 -8.05
CA SER A 75 -13.24 2.13 -8.70
C SER A 75 -12.77 0.68 -8.59
N THR A 76 -13.58 -0.18 -7.98
CA THR A 76 -13.35 -1.62 -7.79
C THR A 76 -14.48 -2.33 -8.50
#